data_AF-A0A8S2WI33-F1
#
_entry.id   AF-A0A8S2WI33-F1
#
_cell.length_a   1.000
_cell.length_b   1.000
_cell.length_c   1.000
_cell.angle_alpha   90.00
_cell.angle_beta   90.00
_cell.angle_gamma   90.00
#
_symmetry.space_group_name_H-M   'P 1'
#
loop_
_entity.id
_entity.type
_entity.pdbx_description
1 polymer ?
#
loop_
_entity_poly.entity_id
_entity_poly.type
_entity_poly.pdbx_seq_one_letter_code
_entity_poly.pdbx_strand_id
1 'polypeptide(L)'
;SWNELYRQASIAINNRAELVANAAEQIENNLHLIGATGIEDKLQDQVAESISMLHKAGIKIWVLTGDKKETAINIGYSCKLLSDQLLNLTLDEDSIEDTRRQLREHCSSVSPKQKAEVVELVKRSTDAITLAIGDGAND
;
A
#
# COMPACT_ATOMS: atom_id res chain seq x y z
N SER A 1 30.57 27.73 -1.34
CA SER A 1 29.57 27.59 -0.24
C SER A 1 28.44 26.65 -0.69
N TRP A 2 27.52 26.22 0.19
CA TRP A 2 26.37 25.39 -0.25
C TRP A 2 25.59 26.03 -1.41
N ASN A 3 25.31 27.33 -1.31
CA ASN A 3 24.57 28.09 -2.33
C ASN A 3 25.27 28.04 -3.71
N GLU A 4 26.61 28.08 -3.72
CA GLU A 4 27.39 27.98 -4.96
C GLU A 4 27.34 26.57 -5.56
N LEU A 5 27.41 25.54 -4.72
CA LEU A 5 27.29 24.14 -5.13
C LEU A 5 25.88 23.83 -5.68
N TYR A 6 24.83 24.31 -4.99
CA TYR A 6 23.46 24.20 -5.47
C TYR A 6 23.25 24.94 -6.80
N ARG A 7 23.84 26.14 -6.95
CA ARG A 7 23.76 26.90 -8.20
C ARG A 7 24.45 26.19 -9.36
N GLN A 8 25.64 25.62 -9.13
CA GLN A 8 26.35 24.81 -10.14
C GLN A 8 25.56 23.55 -10.51
N ALA A 9 24.99 22.85 -9.52
CA ALA A 9 24.13 21.70 -9.75
C ALA A 9 22.89 22.05 -10.57
N SER A 10 22.25 23.20 -10.29
CA SER A 10 21.02 23.64 -10.95
C SER A 10 21.19 24.01 -12.42
N ILE A 11 22.39 24.45 -12.81
CA ILE A 11 22.74 24.78 -14.21
C ILE A 11 23.40 23.62 -14.96
N ALA A 12 23.58 22.47 -14.31
CA ALA A 12 24.20 21.31 -14.94
C ALA A 12 23.35 20.79 -16.09
N ILE A 13 24.00 20.50 -17.22
CA ILE A 13 23.36 19.96 -18.42
C ILE A 13 23.09 18.46 -18.26
N ASN A 14 24.02 17.74 -17.63
CA ASN A 14 23.96 16.30 -17.39
C ASN A 14 23.76 16.02 -15.89
N ASN A 15 23.01 14.98 -15.56
CA ASN A 15 22.78 14.49 -14.20
C ASN A 15 22.31 15.57 -13.20
N ARG A 16 21.61 16.59 -13.69
CA ARG A 16 21.13 17.72 -12.89
C ARG A 16 20.33 17.27 -11.67
N ALA A 17 19.42 16.30 -11.83
CA ALA A 17 18.57 15.81 -10.75
C ALA A 17 19.40 15.22 -9.60
N GLU A 18 20.39 14.39 -9.91
CA GLU A 18 21.30 13.77 -8.93
C GLU A 18 22.17 14.82 -8.24
N LEU A 19 22.75 15.76 -9.01
CA LEU A 19 23.58 16.84 -8.45
C LEU A 19 22.79 17.75 -7.50
N VAL A 20 21.53 18.04 -7.84
CA VAL A 20 20.64 18.83 -6.97
C VAL A 20 20.24 18.04 -5.73
N ALA A 21 19.97 16.74 -5.85
CA ALA A 21 19.68 15.87 -4.71
C ALA A 21 20.85 15.80 -3.73
N ASN A 22 22.08 15.59 -4.24
CA ASN A 22 23.30 15.57 -3.43
C ASN A 22 23.55 16.91 -2.73
N ALA A 23 23.25 18.03 -3.41
CA ALA A 23 23.32 19.36 -2.80
C ALA A 23 22.30 19.52 -1.67
N ALA A 24 21.05 19.09 -1.86
CA ALA A 24 20.02 19.12 -0.83
C ALA A 24 20.40 18.28 0.39
N GLU A 25 20.90 17.07 0.16
CA GLU A 25 21.33 16.16 1.23
C GLU A 25 22.40 16.79 2.12
N GLN A 26 23.32 17.62 1.60
CA GLN A 26 24.33 18.29 2.42
C GLN A 26 23.76 19.28 3.43
N ILE A 27 22.62 19.94 3.13
CA ILE A 27 22.01 20.94 4.02
C ILE A 27 20.89 20.37 4.88
N GLU A 28 20.25 19.27 4.46
CA GLU A 28 19.15 18.59 5.16
C GLU A 28 19.62 17.69 6.33
N ASN A 29 20.74 18.03 6.98
CA ASN A 29 21.27 17.32 8.14
C ASN A 29 21.12 18.13 9.43
N ASN A 30 21.10 17.46 10.58
CA ASN A 30 21.06 18.08 11.91
C ASN A 30 19.87 19.05 12.12
N LEU A 31 18.72 18.74 11.52
CA LEU A 31 17.48 19.50 11.68
C LEU A 31 16.86 19.25 13.07
N HIS A 32 16.13 20.24 13.57
CA HIS A 32 15.32 20.11 14.79
C HIS A 32 13.86 19.92 14.42
N LEU A 33 13.24 18.83 14.90
CA LEU A 33 11.82 18.58 14.66
C LEU A 33 10.97 19.57 15.47
N ILE A 34 10.29 20.48 14.78
CA ILE A 34 9.41 21.48 15.40
C ILE A 34 7.96 21.00 15.55
N GLY A 35 7.55 20.00 14.76
CA GLY A 35 6.19 19.47 14.75
C GLY A 35 5.93 18.59 13.54
N ALA A 36 4.75 17.97 13.50
CA ALA A 36 4.26 17.16 12.40
C ALA A 36 2.81 17.57 12.05
N THR A 37 2.43 17.35 10.79
CA THR A 37 1.04 17.52 10.33
C THR A 37 0.56 16.20 9.76
N GLY A 38 -0.73 15.92 9.89
CA GLY A 38 -1.38 14.75 9.30
C GLY A 38 -2.51 15.23 8.40
N ILE A 39 -2.55 14.72 7.17
CA ILE A 39 -3.65 14.95 6.24
C ILE A 39 -4.39 13.62 6.12
N GLU A 40 -5.69 13.65 6.37
CA GLU A 40 -6.56 12.49 6.20
C GLU A 40 -7.09 12.48 4.76
N ASP A 41 -6.97 11.33 4.11
CA ASP A 41 -7.64 11.12 2.83
C ASP A 41 -9.12 10.81 3.09
N LYS A 42 -10.00 11.67 2.56
CA LYS A 42 -11.42 11.61 2.88
C LYS A 42 -12.09 10.55 2.02
N LEU A 43 -12.59 9.51 2.67
CA LEU A 43 -13.44 8.51 2.03
C LEU A 43 -14.79 9.11 1.61
N GLN A 44 -15.43 8.49 0.61
CA GLN A 44 -16.82 8.80 0.30
C GLN A 44 -17.71 8.50 1.51
N ASP A 45 -18.86 9.18 1.57
CA ASP A 45 -19.80 9.02 2.67
C ASP A 45 -20.26 7.55 2.75
N GLN A 46 -20.30 7.01 3.97
CA GLN A 46 -20.78 5.67 4.28
C GLN A 46 -19.96 4.49 3.74
N VAL A 47 -18.72 4.72 3.25
CA VAL A 47 -17.85 3.63 2.77
C VAL A 47 -17.56 2.61 3.87
N ALA A 48 -17.19 3.06 5.08
CA ALA A 48 -16.85 2.17 6.18
C ALA A 48 -18.06 1.34 6.64
N GLU A 49 -19.25 1.94 6.71
CA GLU A 49 -20.51 1.29 7.03
C GLU A 49 -20.86 0.23 5.98
N SER A 50 -20.72 0.59 4.70
CA SER A 50 -20.99 -0.31 3.57
C SER A 50 -20.07 -1.53 3.59
N ILE A 51 -18.76 -1.32 3.75
CA ILE A 51 -17.77 -2.39 3.89
C ILE A 51 -18.11 -3.29 5.09
N SER A 52 -18.51 -2.72 6.22
CA SER A 52 -18.93 -3.49 7.39
C SER A 52 -20.17 -4.36 7.12
N MET A 53 -21.15 -3.83 6.40
CA MET A 53 -22.36 -4.58 6.01
C MET A 53 -22.03 -5.73 5.05
N LEU A 54 -21.21 -5.47 4.03
CA LEU A 54 -20.74 -6.48 3.09
C LEU A 54 -19.97 -7.60 3.80
N HIS A 55 -19.08 -7.22 4.73
CA HIS A 55 -18.32 -8.19 5.52
C HIS A 55 -19.25 -9.05 6.42
N LYS A 56 -20.25 -8.44 7.08
CA LYS A 56 -21.27 -9.18 7.87
C LYS A 56 -22.13 -10.10 7.01
N ALA A 57 -22.35 -9.76 5.74
CA ALA A 57 -23.03 -10.61 4.77
C ALA A 57 -22.14 -11.76 4.24
N GLY A 58 -20.88 -11.83 4.66
CA GLY A 58 -19.93 -12.86 4.24
C GLY A 58 -19.25 -12.58 2.90
N ILE A 59 -19.40 -11.37 2.35
CA ILE A 59 -18.76 -10.96 1.09
C ILE A 59 -17.30 -10.62 1.35
N LYS A 60 -16.40 -11.23 0.57
CA LYS A 60 -14.96 -10.97 0.63
C LYS A 60 -14.64 -9.74 -0.22
N ILE A 61 -13.91 -8.79 0.35
CA ILE A 61 -13.60 -7.51 -0.29
C ILE A 61 -12.11 -7.46 -0.56
N TRP A 62 -11.75 -7.05 -1.77
CA TRP A 62 -10.39 -6.87 -2.24
C TRP A 62 -10.24 -5.44 -2.71
N VAL A 63 -9.19 -4.77 -2.27
CA VAL A 63 -8.83 -3.43 -2.74
C VAL A 63 -7.62 -3.60 -3.65
N LEU A 64 -7.78 -3.25 -4.92
CA LEU A 64 -6.69 -3.18 -5.89
C LEU A 64 -6.42 -1.69 -6.14
N THR A 65 -5.18 -1.27 -5.99
CA THR A 65 -4.78 0.12 -6.22
C THR A 65 -3.40 0.17 -6.84
N GLY A 66 -3.20 1.15 -7.72
CA GLY A 66 -1.89 1.51 -8.27
C GLY A 66 -1.17 2.59 -7.47
N ASP A 67 -1.73 3.01 -6.33
CA ASP A 67 -1.10 3.97 -5.43
C ASP A 67 -0.02 3.32 -4.55
N LYS A 68 0.73 4.17 -3.83
CA LYS A 68 1.76 3.73 -2.89
C LYS A 68 1.17 2.85 -1.79
N LYS A 69 2.00 1.91 -1.34
CA LYS A 69 1.68 0.94 -0.29
C LYS A 69 1.16 1.61 0.99
N GLU A 70 1.81 2.69 1.41
CA GLU A 70 1.45 3.42 2.62
C GLU A 70 0.05 4.02 2.52
N THR A 71 -0.33 4.57 1.36
CA THR A 71 -1.67 5.12 1.14
C THR A 71 -2.72 4.02 1.15
N ALA A 72 -2.45 2.88 0.48
CA ALA A 72 -3.35 1.74 0.47
C ALA A 72 -3.63 1.20 1.88
N ILE A 73 -2.59 1.14 2.72
CA ILE A 73 -2.71 0.73 4.12
C ILE A 73 -3.55 1.75 4.90
N ASN A 74 -3.28 3.04 4.75
CA ASN A 74 -4.04 4.10 5.42
C ASN A 74 -5.54 4.04 5.05
N ILE A 75 -5.85 3.90 3.75
CA ILE A 75 -7.24 3.73 3.28
C ILE A 75 -7.86 2.46 3.88
N GLY A 76 -7.12 1.35 3.90
CA GLY A 76 -7.57 0.09 4.50
C GLY A 76 -7.96 0.22 5.97
N TYR A 77 -7.21 1.00 6.75
CA TYR A 77 -7.54 1.33 8.13
C TYR A 77 -8.74 2.28 8.23
N SER A 78 -8.75 3.37 7.45
CA SER A 78 -9.85 4.35 7.44
C SER A 78 -11.20 3.73 7.10
N CYS A 79 -11.20 2.75 6.18
CA CYS A 79 -12.41 2.04 5.75
C CYS A 79 -12.76 0.82 6.60
N LYS A 80 -11.97 0.54 7.65
CA LYS A 80 -12.11 -0.60 8.59
C LYS A 80 -12.02 -1.97 7.93
N LEU A 81 -11.38 -2.04 6.75
CA LEU A 81 -11.02 -3.31 6.12
C LEU A 81 -9.81 -3.94 6.85
N LEU A 82 -8.89 -3.09 7.31
CA LEU A 82 -7.78 -3.46 8.18
C LEU A 82 -8.08 -3.05 9.63
N SER A 83 -7.63 -3.87 10.57
CA SER A 83 -7.70 -3.57 12.00
C SER A 83 -6.56 -4.26 12.72
N ASP A 84 -6.14 -3.73 13.86
CA ASP A 84 -5.04 -4.30 14.65
C ASP A 84 -5.35 -5.68 15.25
N GLN A 85 -6.62 -6.08 15.23
CA GLN A 85 -7.08 -7.40 15.66
C GLN A 85 -7.05 -8.45 14.54
N LEU A 86 -6.85 -8.03 13.29
CA LEU A 86 -6.69 -8.90 12.14
C LEU A 86 -5.22 -9.26 11.93
N LEU A 87 -4.97 -10.48 11.43
CA LEU A 87 -3.64 -10.87 10.99
C LEU A 87 -3.26 -10.06 9.74
N ASN A 88 -2.40 -9.07 9.91
CA ASN A 88 -1.83 -8.30 8.81
C ASN A 88 -0.66 -9.08 8.20
N LEU A 89 -0.89 -9.69 7.03
CA LEU A 89 0.15 -10.33 6.23
C LEU A 89 0.60 -9.36 5.13
N THR A 90 1.86 -8.95 5.15
CA THR A 90 2.47 -8.20 4.05
C THR A 90 3.28 -9.16 3.19
N LEU A 91 2.99 -9.18 1.89
CA LEU A 91 3.78 -9.90 0.90
C LEU A 91 4.47 -8.89 0.00
N ASP A 92 5.78 -8.96 -0.10
CA ASP A 92 6.61 -7.97 -0.81
C ASP A 92 7.79 -8.73 -1.42
N GLU A 93 7.57 -9.30 -2.60
CA GLU A 93 8.52 -10.20 -3.26
C GLU A 93 8.54 -9.89 -4.75
N ASP A 94 9.75 -9.87 -5.34
CA ASP A 94 9.95 -9.56 -6.77
C ASP A 94 9.55 -10.72 -7.70
N SER A 95 9.25 -11.89 -7.15
CA SER A 95 8.94 -13.10 -7.90
C SER A 95 7.68 -13.80 -7.40
N ILE A 96 6.88 -14.32 -8.34
CA ILE A 96 5.65 -15.08 -8.04
C ILE A 96 5.98 -16.31 -7.17
N GLU A 97 7.12 -16.95 -7.40
CA GLU A 97 7.52 -18.13 -6.63
C GLU A 97 7.87 -17.79 -5.18
N ASP A 98 8.53 -16.66 -4.94
CA ASP A 98 8.82 -16.16 -3.60
C ASP A 98 7.55 -15.70 -2.89
N THR A 99 6.65 -14.98 -3.57
CA THR A 99 5.33 -14.65 -3.02
C THR A 99 4.58 -15.91 -2.59
N ARG A 100 4.58 -16.96 -3.43
CA ARG A 100 3.93 -18.25 -3.11
C ARG A 100 4.60 -18.95 -1.93
N ARG A 101 5.92 -18.86 -1.80
CA ARG A 101 6.66 -19.44 -0.66
C ARG A 101 6.31 -18.71 0.63
N GLN A 102 6.42 -17.38 0.64
CA GLN A 102 6.11 -16.54 1.79
C GLN A 102 4.65 -16.68 2.24
N LEU A 103 3.71 -16.76 1.28
CA LEU A 103 2.31 -17.05 1.54
C LEU A 103 2.14 -18.43 2.22
N ARG A 104 2.80 -19.49 1.72
CA ARG A 104 2.73 -20.83 2.32
C ARG A 104 3.30 -20.87 3.74
N GLU A 105 4.43 -20.21 3.96
CA GLU A 105 5.09 -20.10 5.26
C GLU A 105 4.18 -19.40 6.28
N HIS A 106 3.60 -18.25 5.93
CA HIS A 106 2.69 -17.53 6.81
C HIS A 106 1.36 -18.25 6.99
N CYS A 107 0.89 -18.92 5.94
CA CYS A 107 -0.29 -19.76 6.05
C CYS A 107 -0.04 -20.98 6.94
N SER A 108 1.19 -21.37 7.29
CA SER A 108 1.45 -22.53 8.16
C SER A 108 0.83 -22.37 9.57
N SER A 109 0.66 -21.13 10.07
CA SER A 109 0.14 -20.80 11.40
C SER A 109 -1.37 -20.49 11.47
N VAL A 110 -2.07 -20.36 10.33
CA VAL A 110 -3.52 -20.12 10.27
C VAL A 110 -4.32 -21.42 10.14
N SER A 111 -5.62 -21.38 10.43
CA SER A 111 -6.47 -22.57 10.36
C SER A 111 -6.48 -23.19 8.95
N PRO A 112 -6.57 -24.52 8.80
CA PRO A 112 -6.60 -25.20 7.50
C PRO A 112 -7.64 -24.61 6.52
N LYS A 113 -8.76 -24.09 7.05
CA LYS A 113 -9.82 -23.43 6.27
C LYS A 113 -9.36 -22.13 5.62
N GLN A 114 -8.65 -21.27 6.35
CA GLN A 114 -8.12 -20.00 5.81
C GLN A 114 -7.02 -20.25 4.77
N LYS A 115 -6.19 -21.29 4.95
CA LYS A 115 -5.20 -21.69 3.94
C LYS A 115 -5.87 -22.12 2.64
N ALA A 116 -6.95 -22.89 2.73
CA ALA A 116 -7.70 -23.37 1.57
C ALA A 116 -8.36 -22.21 0.83
N GLU A 117 -9.00 -21.26 1.52
CA GLU A 117 -9.66 -20.10 0.92
C GLU A 117 -8.67 -19.20 0.14
N VAL A 118 -7.50 -18.89 0.73
CA VAL A 118 -6.49 -18.05 0.08
C VAL A 118 -5.82 -18.76 -1.10
N VAL A 119 -5.45 -20.04 -0.93
CA VAL A 119 -4.78 -20.81 -1.99
C VAL A 119 -5.73 -21.14 -3.14
N GLU A 120 -7.01 -21.42 -2.86
CA GLU A 120 -8.00 -21.67 -3.89
C GLU A 120 -8.36 -20.40 -4.65
N LEU A 121 -8.45 -19.25 -3.99
CA LEU A 121 -8.72 -17.97 -4.63
C LEU A 121 -7.55 -17.48 -5.51
N VAL A 122 -6.30 -17.76 -5.12
CA VAL A 122 -5.11 -17.47 -5.96
C VAL A 122 -4.97 -18.46 -7.14
N LYS A 123 -5.43 -19.71 -6.99
CA LYS A 123 -5.27 -20.78 -8.01
C LYS A 123 -6.45 -20.96 -8.95
N ARG A 124 -7.65 -20.61 -8.52
CA ARG A 124 -8.88 -20.68 -9.29
C ARG A 124 -9.48 -19.29 -9.28
N SER A 125 -9.55 -18.67 -10.46
CA SER A 125 -10.62 -17.74 -10.78
C SER A 125 -11.92 -18.44 -10.40
N THR A 126 -12.44 -18.10 -9.22
CA THR A 126 -13.51 -18.81 -8.55
C THR A 126 -14.76 -18.81 -9.43
N ASP A 127 -15.55 -19.88 -9.43
CA ASP A 127 -16.95 -19.88 -9.93
C ASP A 127 -17.88 -18.98 -9.07
N ALA A 128 -17.30 -18.16 -8.18
CA ALA A 128 -18.01 -17.18 -7.40
C ALA A 128 -18.42 -16.00 -8.29
N ILE A 129 -19.58 -15.44 -7.98
CA ILE A 129 -20.02 -14.19 -8.58
C ILE A 129 -19.06 -13.09 -8.09
N THR A 130 -18.31 -12.50 -9.01
CA THR A 130 -17.43 -11.37 -8.74
C THR A 130 -18.12 -10.06 -9.11
N LEU A 131 -17.80 -9.00 -8.37
CA LEU A 131 -18.24 -7.64 -8.65
C LEU A 131 -17.01 -6.73 -8.59
N ALA A 132 -16.80 -5.94 -9.64
CA ALA A 132 -15.79 -4.89 -9.68
C ALA A 132 -16.50 -3.52 -9.64
N ILE A 133 -15.96 -2.60 -8.86
CA ILE A 133 -16.44 -1.23 -8.73
C ILE A 133 -15.23 -0.32 -8.81
N GLY A 134 -15.30 0.68 -9.68
CA GLY A 134 -14.28 1.71 -9.81
C GLY A 134 -14.77 2.85 -10.70
N ASP A 135 -14.06 3.97 -10.68
CA ASP A 135 -14.41 5.23 -11.34
C ASP A 135 -13.40 5.68 -12.41
N GLY A 136 -12.34 4.90 -12.65
CA GLY A 136 -11.22 5.19 -13.53
C GLY A 136 -11.08 4.24 -14.71
N ALA A 137 -10.13 4.55 -15.60
CA ALA A 137 -9.86 3.76 -16.81
C ALA A 137 -9.15 2.43 -16.54
N ASN A 138 -8.72 2.20 -15.30
CA ASN A 138 -7.99 1.01 -14.87
C ASN A 138 -8.88 -0.01 -14.14
N ASP A 139 -10.20 0.25 -14.07
CA ASP A 139 -11.20 -0.54 -13.35
C ASP A 139 -11.98 -1.51 -14.25
#